data_AF-A0A8J7H9T5-F1
#
_entry.id   AF-A0A8J7H9T5-F1
#
_cell.length_a   1.000
_cell.length_b   1.000
_cell.length_c   1.000
_cell.angle_alpha   90.00
_cell.angle_beta   90.00
_cell.angle_gamma   90.00
#
_symmetry.space_group_name_H-M   'P 1'
#
loop_
_entity.id
_entity.type
_entity.pdbx_description
1 polymer ?
#
loop_
_entity_poly.entity_id
_entity_poly.type
_entity_poly.pdbx_seq_one_letter_code
_entity_poly.pdbx_strand_id
1 'polypeptide(L)'
;MEQPRKSTVVITGASSGVGLQAAKALAQTGQWHVVMACRNLSKTEEAAQSVEIPQGSYTIMHLDLASLESVRQFVNKFRESGRSLDTLVCNAAVYMPLLKEPLRSVDGYELSVATNHLGHFLLCNLMLEDLKKSSSGDPRLVILGTVTHNPKELGGKIPPRPDLGDLKGLAEGFKEPYSMIDGKKFEPVKAYKDSKVCNVLTMRELHRRYHESTGITFSSLYPGCVATTPLFRNHYPLFQKLFPLFQRYITGGFVSEELAGQRVADVVADPAYRQSGAYWSWGNRQKKDGKSFVREVSPEASDDEKAKRLWDLSEKLVGIGKVQPV
;
A
#
# COMPACT_ATOMS: atom_id res chain seq x y z
N MET A 1 -4.40 38.58 -0.14
CA MET A 1 -4.99 37.38 0.48
C MET A 1 -4.00 36.26 0.28
N GLU A 2 -3.42 35.71 1.35
CA GLU A 2 -2.60 34.49 1.26
C GLU A 2 -3.46 33.37 0.69
N GLN A 3 -2.99 32.69 -0.37
CA GLN A 3 -3.67 31.48 -0.82
C GLN A 3 -3.59 30.45 0.32
N PRO A 4 -4.72 29.80 0.68
CA PRO A 4 -4.69 28.76 1.70
C PRO A 4 -3.67 27.68 1.33
N ARG A 5 -2.85 27.27 2.30
CA ARG A 5 -1.84 26.23 2.13
C ARG A 5 -2.51 24.96 1.59
N LYS A 6 -1.97 24.38 0.52
CA LYS A 6 -2.41 23.07 0.00
C LYS A 6 -2.07 21.96 0.99
N SER A 7 -3.01 21.04 1.23
CA SER A 7 -2.75 19.81 1.99
C SER A 7 -1.73 18.95 1.23
N THR A 8 -0.81 18.30 1.93
CA THR A 8 0.23 17.49 1.30
C THR A 8 -0.05 16.00 1.50
N VAL A 9 -0.04 15.26 0.39
CA VAL A 9 -0.18 13.81 0.38
C VAL A 9 1.07 13.16 -0.21
N VAL A 10 1.60 12.15 0.45
CA VAL A 10 2.66 11.28 -0.11
C VAL A 10 1.99 10.04 -0.68
N ILE A 11 2.25 9.73 -1.96
CA ILE A 11 1.77 8.52 -2.62
C ILE A 11 2.96 7.70 -3.09
N THR A 12 3.11 6.51 -2.54
CA THR A 12 4.12 5.54 -2.99
C THR A 12 3.70 4.89 -4.31
N GLY A 13 4.65 4.74 -5.24
CA GLY A 13 4.39 4.08 -6.52
C GLY A 13 3.43 4.87 -7.43
N ALA A 14 3.52 6.19 -7.41
CA ALA A 14 2.69 7.09 -8.20
C ALA A 14 3.09 7.22 -9.68
N SER A 15 4.02 6.40 -10.18
CA SER A 15 4.51 6.46 -11.57
C SER A 15 3.66 5.67 -12.58
N SER A 16 2.60 4.99 -12.14
CA SER A 16 1.71 4.20 -13.00
C SER A 16 0.43 3.76 -12.27
N GLY A 17 -0.58 3.33 -13.02
CA GLY A 17 -1.73 2.63 -12.47
C GLY A 17 -2.53 3.47 -11.48
N VAL A 18 -3.03 2.81 -10.43
CA VAL A 18 -3.86 3.42 -9.38
C VAL A 18 -3.17 4.61 -8.72
N GLY A 19 -1.87 4.50 -8.39
CA GLY A 19 -1.14 5.59 -7.73
C GLY A 19 -1.01 6.85 -8.60
N LEU A 20 -0.78 6.69 -9.91
CA LEU A 20 -0.72 7.82 -10.85
C LEU A 20 -2.07 8.50 -10.99
N GLN A 21 -3.14 7.73 -11.13
CA GLN A 21 -4.49 8.26 -11.27
C GLN A 21 -4.99 8.90 -9.97
N ALA A 22 -4.60 8.38 -8.81
CA ALA A 22 -4.85 9.02 -7.51
C ALA A 22 -4.11 10.35 -7.37
N ALA A 23 -2.84 10.40 -7.79
CA ALA A 23 -2.06 11.64 -7.83
C ALA A 23 -2.72 12.68 -8.74
N LYS A 24 -3.16 12.28 -9.93
CA LYS A 24 -3.92 13.14 -10.85
C LYS A 24 -5.20 13.67 -10.20
N ALA A 25 -6.06 12.79 -9.69
CA ALA A 25 -7.35 13.15 -9.12
C ALA A 25 -7.20 14.14 -7.96
N LEU A 26 -6.25 13.92 -7.04
CA LEU A 26 -6.00 14.82 -5.92
C LEU A 26 -5.43 16.16 -6.39
N ALA A 27 -4.44 16.15 -7.28
CA ALA A 27 -3.81 17.36 -7.81
C ALA A 27 -4.80 18.28 -8.55
N GLN A 28 -5.73 17.70 -9.33
CA GLN A 28 -6.73 18.45 -10.10
C GLN A 28 -7.74 19.21 -9.24
N THR A 29 -7.89 18.85 -7.96
CA THR A 29 -8.75 19.62 -7.03
C THR A 29 -8.21 21.01 -6.71
N GLY A 30 -6.91 21.26 -6.95
CA GLY A 30 -6.21 22.47 -6.54
C GLY A 30 -5.91 22.57 -5.03
N GLN A 31 -6.49 21.68 -4.21
CA GLN A 31 -6.37 21.70 -2.75
C GLN A 31 -5.20 20.86 -2.23
N TRP A 32 -4.69 19.93 -3.06
CA TRP A 32 -3.62 19.02 -2.68
C TRP A 32 -2.31 19.31 -3.40
N HIS A 33 -1.21 19.12 -2.69
CA HIS A 33 0.12 18.95 -3.22
C HIS A 33 0.54 17.48 -3.10
N VAL A 34 0.87 16.84 -4.22
CA VAL A 34 1.18 15.40 -4.24
C VAL A 34 2.69 15.17 -4.27
N VAL A 35 3.23 14.53 -3.25
CA VAL A 35 4.59 13.98 -3.28
C VAL A 35 4.53 12.59 -3.91
N MET A 36 4.98 12.50 -5.16
CA MET A 36 5.05 11.26 -5.92
C MET A 36 6.33 10.51 -5.55
N ALA A 37 6.21 9.57 -4.61
CA ALA A 37 7.33 8.80 -4.07
C ALA A 37 7.59 7.56 -4.94
N CYS A 38 8.59 7.65 -5.81
CA CYS A 38 8.81 6.69 -6.90
C CYS A 38 10.29 6.32 -7.07
N ARG A 39 10.56 5.09 -7.53
CA ARG A 39 11.92 4.59 -7.76
C ARG A 39 12.59 5.19 -9.00
N ASN A 40 11.83 5.40 -10.08
CA ASN A 40 12.35 5.93 -11.34
C ASN A 40 11.79 7.33 -11.58
N LEU A 41 12.64 8.36 -11.41
CA LEU A 41 12.22 9.76 -11.46
C LEU A 41 11.81 10.19 -12.87
N SER A 42 12.61 9.88 -13.90
CA SER A 42 12.30 10.27 -15.28
C SER A 42 11.00 9.65 -15.78
N LYS A 43 10.81 8.35 -15.53
CA LYS A 43 9.55 7.66 -15.83
C LYS A 43 8.36 8.30 -15.11
N THR A 44 8.57 8.76 -13.87
CA THR A 44 7.49 9.39 -13.09
C THR A 44 7.12 10.74 -13.67
N GLU A 45 8.11 11.53 -14.11
CA GLU A 45 7.89 12.82 -14.77
C GLU A 45 7.12 12.64 -16.10
N GLU A 46 7.58 11.72 -16.95
CA GLU A 46 6.89 11.37 -18.20
C GLU A 46 5.44 10.93 -17.94
N ALA A 47 5.23 10.08 -16.92
CA ALA A 47 3.90 9.60 -16.55
C ALA A 47 3.00 10.74 -16.04
N ALA A 48 3.51 11.65 -15.19
CA ALA A 48 2.76 12.79 -14.67
C ALA A 48 2.35 13.75 -15.81
N GLN A 49 3.25 14.01 -16.76
CA GLN A 49 2.95 14.80 -17.95
C GLN A 49 1.92 14.13 -18.85
N SER A 50 2.04 12.82 -19.09
CA SER A 50 1.14 12.08 -19.99
C SER A 50 -0.31 12.05 -19.54
N VAL A 51 -0.57 12.21 -18.23
CA VAL A 51 -1.92 12.27 -17.67
C VAL A 51 -2.33 13.69 -17.25
N GLU A 52 -1.52 14.68 -17.62
CA GLU A 52 -1.78 16.12 -17.44
C GLU A 52 -1.96 16.53 -15.97
N ILE A 53 -1.12 16.02 -15.07
CA ILE A 53 -1.10 16.51 -13.68
C ILE A 53 -0.65 17.98 -13.69
N PRO A 54 -1.41 18.92 -13.08
CA PRO A 54 -1.07 20.34 -13.10
C PRO A 54 0.36 20.61 -12.60
N GLN A 55 1.15 21.36 -13.37
CA GLN A 55 2.50 21.75 -12.96
C GLN A 55 2.47 22.54 -11.64
N GLY A 56 3.44 22.30 -10.76
CA GLY A 56 3.49 22.90 -9.43
C GLY A 56 2.50 22.32 -8.39
N SER A 57 1.68 21.35 -8.76
CA SER A 57 0.81 20.61 -7.82
C SER A 57 1.42 19.31 -7.29
N TYR A 58 2.62 18.94 -7.77
CA TYR A 58 3.32 17.75 -7.32
C TYR A 58 4.83 17.97 -7.18
N THR A 59 5.48 17.03 -6.48
CA THR A 59 6.93 16.92 -6.40
C THR A 59 7.31 15.45 -6.50
N ILE A 60 8.26 15.12 -7.36
CA ILE A 60 8.75 13.76 -7.48
C ILE A 60 9.92 13.57 -6.52
N MET A 61 9.87 12.53 -5.69
CA MET A 61 10.93 12.20 -4.76
C MET A 61 11.30 10.73 -4.89
N HIS A 62 12.61 10.44 -4.83
CA HIS A 62 13.10 9.07 -4.96
C HIS A 62 12.70 8.23 -3.74
N LEU A 63 12.06 7.10 -4.00
CA LEU A 63 11.78 6.07 -3.00
C LEU A 63 11.87 4.68 -3.63
N ASP A 64 12.78 3.86 -3.13
CA ASP A 64 12.82 2.42 -3.39
C ASP A 64 12.48 1.64 -2.12
N LEU A 65 11.27 1.09 -2.08
CA LEU A 65 10.79 0.31 -0.93
C LEU A 65 11.54 -1.02 -0.73
N ALA A 66 12.31 -1.47 -1.73
CA ALA A 66 13.18 -2.63 -1.61
C ALA A 66 14.54 -2.30 -0.97
N SER A 67 14.72 -1.07 -0.44
CA SER A 67 15.89 -0.65 0.32
C SER A 67 15.45 0.13 1.55
N LEU A 68 15.70 -0.41 2.74
CA LEU A 68 15.34 0.28 3.99
C LEU A 68 16.09 1.60 4.15
N GLU A 69 17.32 1.69 3.64
CA GLU A 69 18.09 2.94 3.60
C GLU A 69 17.45 3.97 2.66
N SER A 70 16.97 3.56 1.48
CA SER A 70 16.23 4.44 0.57
C SER A 70 14.95 5.00 1.20
N VAL A 71 14.25 4.20 2.02
CA VAL A 71 13.10 4.65 2.82
C VAL A 71 13.51 5.76 3.80
N ARG A 72 14.61 5.57 4.54
CA ARG A 72 15.13 6.57 5.50
C ARG A 72 15.53 7.87 4.79
N GLN A 73 16.21 7.76 3.66
CA GLN A 73 16.61 8.91 2.83
C GLN A 73 15.40 9.66 2.27
N PHE A 74 14.36 8.95 1.83
CA PHE A 74 13.12 9.58 1.38
C PHE A 74 12.48 10.40 2.50
N VAL A 75 12.39 9.85 3.72
CA VAL A 75 11.81 10.57 4.88
C VAL A 75 12.62 11.82 5.21
N ASN A 76 13.96 11.73 5.20
CA ASN A 76 14.82 12.90 5.43
C ASN A 76 14.61 13.99 4.36
N LYS A 77 14.60 13.61 3.08
CA LYS A 77 14.33 14.55 1.97
C LYS A 77 12.94 15.16 2.04
N PHE A 78 11.93 14.39 2.45
CA PHE A 78 10.58 14.92 2.68
C PHE A 78 10.60 16.00 3.77
N ARG A 79 11.28 15.75 4.89
CA ARG A 79 11.42 16.72 6.00
C ARG A 79 12.20 17.98 5.59
N GLU A 80 13.28 17.81 4.83
CA GLU A 80 14.07 18.91 4.27
C GLU A 80 13.25 19.83 3.35
N SER A 81 12.19 19.30 2.72
CA SER A 81 11.29 20.11 1.88
C SER A 81 10.44 21.12 2.67
N GLY A 82 10.39 21.02 4.00
CA GLY A 82 9.62 21.91 4.88
C GLY A 82 8.09 21.74 4.78
N ARG A 83 7.60 20.73 4.07
CA ARG A 83 6.16 20.46 3.94
C ARG A 83 5.66 19.66 5.16
N SER A 84 4.54 20.09 5.77
CA SER A 84 3.78 19.19 6.66
C SER A 84 3.21 18.01 5.86
N LEU A 85 3.05 16.86 6.50
CA LEU A 85 2.38 15.69 5.92
C LEU A 85 0.95 15.62 6.45
N ASP A 86 -0.04 15.56 5.55
CA ASP A 86 -1.44 15.43 5.94
C ASP A 86 -1.98 14.02 5.63
N THR A 87 -1.53 13.42 4.53
CA THR A 87 -1.90 12.04 4.22
C THR A 87 -0.72 11.22 3.67
N LEU A 88 -0.59 9.98 4.14
CA LEU A 88 0.31 8.97 3.54
C LEU A 88 -0.50 7.86 2.86
N VAL A 89 -0.19 7.56 1.60
CA VAL A 89 -0.79 6.46 0.82
C VAL A 89 0.26 5.41 0.47
N CYS A 90 0.15 4.25 1.10
CA CYS A 90 0.94 3.05 0.81
C CYS A 90 0.29 2.27 -0.33
N ASN A 91 0.54 2.68 -1.57
CA ASN A 91 -0.02 2.13 -2.80
C ASN A 91 0.93 1.17 -3.53
N ALA A 92 2.24 1.41 -3.46
CA ALA A 92 3.21 0.67 -4.26
C ALA A 92 3.13 -0.86 -4.04
N ALA A 93 3.34 -1.62 -5.10
CA ALA A 93 3.43 -3.07 -5.00
C ALA A 93 4.26 -3.67 -6.14
N VAL A 94 4.92 -4.78 -5.84
CA VAL A 94 5.50 -5.68 -6.83
C VAL A 94 4.78 -7.03 -6.77
N TYR A 95 4.62 -7.63 -7.94
CA TYR A 95 4.06 -8.96 -8.12
C TYR A 95 4.88 -9.68 -9.20
N MET A 96 5.46 -10.82 -8.83
CA MET A 96 6.42 -11.56 -9.65
C MET A 96 6.01 -13.05 -9.78
N PRO A 97 4.83 -13.35 -10.34
CA PRO A 97 4.19 -14.67 -10.24
C PRO A 97 4.93 -15.82 -10.93
N LEU A 98 5.85 -15.52 -11.85
CA LEU A 98 6.54 -16.52 -12.66
C LEU A 98 7.96 -16.82 -12.18
N LEU A 99 8.37 -16.25 -11.04
CA LEU A 99 9.67 -16.56 -10.45
C LEU A 99 9.71 -18.02 -9.98
N LYS A 100 10.80 -18.70 -10.31
CA LYS A 100 11.09 -20.05 -9.80
C LYS A 100 11.86 -20.02 -8.47
N GLU A 101 12.71 -19.01 -8.32
CA GLU A 101 13.53 -18.75 -7.14
C GLU A 101 13.26 -17.33 -6.62
N PRO A 102 13.39 -17.09 -5.30
CA PRO A 102 13.12 -15.79 -4.71
C PRO A 102 14.15 -14.76 -5.17
N LEU A 103 13.68 -13.58 -5.60
CA LEU A 103 14.53 -12.40 -5.66
C LEU A 103 14.63 -11.80 -4.26
N ARG A 104 15.77 -11.16 -3.96
CA ARG A 104 16.01 -10.49 -2.68
C ARG A 104 16.19 -8.99 -2.85
N SER A 105 15.75 -8.26 -1.84
CA SER A 105 16.01 -6.84 -1.64
C SER A 105 17.48 -6.60 -1.32
N VAL A 106 17.95 -5.35 -1.32
CA VAL A 106 19.34 -5.03 -0.94
C VAL A 106 19.65 -5.38 0.53
N ASP A 107 18.61 -5.43 1.36
CA ASP A 107 18.68 -5.83 2.77
C ASP A 107 18.66 -7.36 2.98
N GLY A 108 18.49 -8.13 1.90
CA GLY A 108 18.50 -9.60 1.91
C GLY A 108 17.13 -10.27 2.12
N TYR A 109 16.04 -9.51 2.15
CA TYR A 109 14.68 -10.02 2.34
C TYR A 109 14.03 -10.44 1.01
N GLU A 110 13.09 -11.39 1.01
CA GLU A 110 12.34 -11.74 -0.21
C GLU A 110 11.63 -10.50 -0.78
N LEU A 111 11.77 -10.27 -2.09
CA LEU A 111 11.47 -8.99 -2.74
C LEU A 111 10.01 -8.54 -2.58
N SER A 112 9.04 -9.46 -2.66
CA SER A 112 7.61 -9.14 -2.55
C SER A 112 7.27 -8.64 -1.16
N VAL A 113 7.66 -9.38 -0.12
CA VAL A 113 7.46 -9.01 1.29
C VAL A 113 8.28 -7.78 1.66
N ALA A 114 9.54 -7.69 1.18
CA ALA A 114 10.41 -6.54 1.41
C ALA A 114 9.79 -5.24 0.88
N THR A 115 9.33 -5.25 -0.37
CA THR A 115 8.77 -4.05 -1.03
C THR A 115 7.37 -3.73 -0.52
N ASN A 116 6.48 -4.72 -0.49
CA ASN A 116 5.05 -4.48 -0.28
C ASN A 116 4.72 -4.24 1.19
N HIS A 117 5.45 -4.90 2.10
CA HIS A 117 5.24 -4.86 3.54
C HIS A 117 6.39 -4.14 4.27
N LEU A 118 7.61 -4.69 4.32
CA LEU A 118 8.67 -4.17 5.22
C LEU A 118 9.08 -2.72 4.91
N GLY A 119 9.22 -2.36 3.63
CA GLY A 119 9.53 -0.99 3.20
C GLY A 119 8.41 -0.02 3.59
N HIS A 120 7.14 -0.41 3.40
CA HIS A 120 6.00 0.39 3.85
C HIS A 120 5.89 0.44 5.37
N PHE A 121 6.14 -0.66 6.07
CA PHE A 121 6.11 -0.73 7.52
C PHE A 121 7.10 0.27 8.13
N LEU A 122 8.33 0.30 7.61
CA LEU A 122 9.32 1.30 8.00
C LEU A 122 8.85 2.71 7.66
N LEU A 123 8.36 2.94 6.44
CA LEU A 123 7.88 4.26 6.00
C LEU A 123 6.76 4.79 6.92
N CYS A 124 5.75 3.96 7.20
CA CYS A 124 4.63 4.30 8.08
C CYS A 124 5.11 4.69 9.48
N ASN A 125 6.02 3.91 10.07
CA ASN A 125 6.53 4.20 11.41
C ASN A 125 7.37 5.49 11.45
N LEU A 126 8.22 5.73 10.45
CA LEU A 126 9.03 6.94 10.39
C LEU A 126 8.19 8.20 10.15
N MET A 127 7.19 8.11 9.26
CA MET A 127 6.33 9.24 8.89
C MET A 127 5.16 9.47 9.87
N LEU A 128 4.97 8.59 10.85
CA LEU A 128 3.96 8.76 11.89
C LEU A 128 4.17 10.06 12.68
N GLU A 129 5.44 10.42 12.95
CA GLU A 129 5.78 11.67 13.61
C GLU A 129 5.47 12.90 12.75
N ASP A 130 5.54 12.77 11.43
CA ASP A 130 5.19 13.84 10.50
C ASP A 130 3.65 14.02 10.42
N LEU A 131 2.89 12.91 10.43
CA LEU A 131 1.41 12.95 10.50
C LEU A 131 0.89 13.53 11.82
N LYS A 132 1.53 13.21 12.95
CA LYS A 132 1.19 13.80 14.27
C LYS A 132 1.33 15.32 14.30
N LYS A 133 2.19 15.88 13.44
CA LYS A 133 2.44 17.32 13.30
C LYS A 133 1.61 17.95 12.18
N SER A 134 0.71 17.20 11.55
CA SER A 134 -0.18 17.72 10.51
C SER A 134 -1.00 18.90 11.02
N SER A 135 -1.15 19.92 10.19
CA SER A 135 -2.00 21.08 10.46
C SER A 135 -3.40 20.96 9.85
N SER A 136 -3.74 19.86 9.17
CA SER A 136 -5.01 19.71 8.42
C SER A 136 -6.22 19.42 9.32
N GLY A 137 -6.00 18.98 10.56
CA GLY A 137 -7.06 18.54 11.49
C GLY A 137 -7.68 17.18 11.13
N ASP A 138 -7.27 16.55 10.04
CA ASP A 138 -7.76 15.23 9.58
C ASP A 138 -6.61 14.42 8.94
N PRO A 139 -5.54 14.12 9.69
CA PRO A 139 -4.41 13.36 9.15
C PRO A 139 -4.81 11.91 8.88
N ARG A 140 -4.41 11.37 7.73
CA ARG A 140 -4.76 10.01 7.31
C ARG A 140 -3.55 9.16 6.91
N LEU A 141 -3.62 7.87 7.18
CA LEU A 141 -2.68 6.87 6.67
C LEU A 141 -3.49 5.75 6.01
N VAL A 142 -3.31 5.61 4.71
CA VAL A 142 -4.11 4.76 3.83
C VAL A 142 -3.25 3.67 3.21
N ILE A 143 -3.58 2.40 3.46
CA ILE A 143 -2.82 1.25 2.93
C ILE A 143 -3.64 0.48 1.89
N LEU A 144 -3.10 0.32 0.69
CA LEU A 144 -3.75 -0.48 -0.35
C LEU A 144 -3.67 -1.98 0.00
N GLY A 145 -4.85 -2.56 0.21
CA GLY A 145 -5.07 -3.98 0.43
C GLY A 145 -5.44 -4.73 -0.85
N THR A 146 -6.04 -5.90 -0.68
CA THR A 146 -6.53 -6.74 -1.77
C THR A 146 -7.62 -7.67 -1.25
N VAL A 147 -8.59 -8.05 -2.09
CA VAL A 147 -9.57 -9.08 -1.69
C VAL A 147 -8.98 -10.50 -1.61
N THR A 148 -7.74 -10.73 -2.07
CA THR A 148 -7.14 -12.08 -2.09
C THR A 148 -6.86 -12.65 -0.69
N HIS A 149 -6.89 -11.84 0.36
CA HIS A 149 -6.82 -12.36 1.72
C HIS A 149 -8.14 -12.98 2.19
N ASN A 150 -9.29 -12.58 1.62
CA ASN A 150 -10.60 -12.98 2.12
C ASN A 150 -11.14 -14.21 1.36
N PRO A 151 -11.26 -15.39 1.99
CA PRO A 151 -11.75 -16.60 1.32
C PRO A 151 -13.25 -16.51 0.96
N LYS A 152 -14.00 -15.55 1.51
CA LYS A 152 -15.38 -15.25 1.09
C LYS A 152 -15.41 -14.64 -0.32
N GLU A 153 -14.31 -14.03 -0.77
CA GLU A 153 -14.17 -13.40 -2.09
C GLU A 153 -13.57 -14.34 -3.12
N LEU A 154 -13.93 -14.15 -4.40
CA LEU A 154 -13.43 -14.99 -5.49
C LEU A 154 -11.89 -15.01 -5.54
N GLY A 155 -11.24 -13.86 -5.34
CA GLY A 155 -9.78 -13.74 -5.31
C GLY A 155 -9.11 -14.53 -4.18
N GLY A 156 -9.77 -14.67 -3.03
CA GLY A 156 -9.26 -15.46 -1.90
C GLY A 156 -9.59 -16.95 -1.99
N LYS A 157 -10.49 -17.35 -2.89
CA LYS A 157 -10.75 -18.77 -3.20
C LYS A 157 -9.68 -19.37 -4.11
N ILE A 158 -9.06 -18.55 -4.97
CA ILE A 158 -8.06 -18.98 -5.96
C ILE A 158 -6.74 -19.33 -5.24
N PRO A 159 -6.24 -20.57 -5.34
CA PRO A 159 -4.95 -20.95 -4.77
C PRO A 159 -3.76 -20.28 -5.51
N PRO A 160 -2.57 -20.22 -4.88
CA PRO A 160 -2.32 -20.50 -3.47
C PRO A 160 -2.99 -19.44 -2.57
N ARG A 161 -3.42 -19.82 -1.37
CA ARG A 161 -4.00 -18.87 -0.40
C ARG A 161 -2.89 -18.28 0.46
N PRO A 162 -3.04 -17.05 0.97
CA PRO A 162 -2.13 -16.57 1.99
C PRO A 162 -2.24 -17.45 3.24
N ASP A 163 -1.12 -17.62 3.91
CA ASP A 163 -0.98 -18.33 5.16
C ASP A 163 0.34 -17.89 5.79
N LEU A 164 0.25 -17.06 6.82
CA LEU A 164 1.43 -16.54 7.52
C LEU A 164 1.98 -17.57 8.52
N GLY A 165 1.25 -18.67 8.77
CA GLY A 165 1.56 -19.65 9.80
C GLY A 165 1.85 -18.97 11.15
N ASP A 166 2.86 -19.48 11.84
CA ASP A 166 3.38 -18.88 13.07
C ASP A 166 4.48 -17.85 12.80
N LEU A 167 4.49 -17.20 11.63
CA LEU A 167 5.46 -16.16 11.26
C LEU A 167 6.93 -16.63 11.37
N LYS A 168 7.18 -17.94 11.24
CA LYS A 168 8.49 -18.57 11.50
C LYS A 168 9.59 -17.93 10.67
N GLY A 169 9.37 -17.69 9.38
CA GLY A 169 10.36 -17.07 8.51
C GLY A 169 10.74 -15.66 8.97
N LEU A 170 9.78 -14.88 9.48
CA LEU A 170 10.07 -13.56 10.06
C LEU A 170 10.77 -13.67 11.41
N ALA A 171 10.39 -14.64 12.24
CA ALA A 171 10.99 -14.89 13.54
C ALA A 171 12.48 -15.26 13.44
N GLU A 172 12.86 -15.97 12.38
CA GLU A 172 14.23 -16.39 12.07
C GLU A 172 15.02 -15.33 11.27
N GLY A 173 14.56 -14.07 11.27
CA GLY A 173 15.28 -12.95 10.67
C GLY A 173 15.03 -12.74 9.17
N PHE A 174 14.23 -13.58 8.51
CA PHE A 174 13.77 -13.46 7.12
C PHE A 174 14.85 -13.31 6.04
N LYS A 175 16.11 -13.64 6.36
CA LYS A 175 17.21 -13.76 5.41
C LYS A 175 17.34 -15.22 4.95
N GLU A 176 18.25 -15.47 4.02
CA GLU A 176 18.55 -16.83 3.57
C GLU A 176 18.80 -17.78 4.76
N PRO A 177 18.18 -18.98 4.78
CA PRO A 177 17.43 -19.64 3.70
C PRO A 177 15.94 -19.25 3.59
N TYR A 178 15.42 -18.42 4.49
CA TYR A 178 13.99 -18.08 4.52
C TYR A 178 13.59 -17.13 3.37
N SER A 179 12.45 -17.44 2.76
CA SER A 179 11.85 -16.67 1.66
C SER A 179 10.33 -16.53 1.76
N MET A 180 9.69 -17.19 2.73
CA MET A 180 8.25 -17.12 3.00
C MET A 180 8.03 -16.80 4.47
N ILE A 181 6.96 -16.06 4.78
CA ILE A 181 6.68 -15.59 6.15
C ILE A 181 6.45 -16.76 7.12
N ASP A 182 5.79 -17.82 6.65
CA ASP A 182 5.56 -19.06 7.40
C ASP A 182 6.80 -19.98 7.46
N GLY A 183 7.90 -19.61 6.80
CA GLY A 183 9.13 -20.40 6.72
C GLY A 183 9.06 -21.60 5.76
N LYS A 184 8.01 -21.72 4.94
CA LYS A 184 7.88 -22.79 3.93
C LYS A 184 8.68 -22.46 2.65
N LYS A 185 8.67 -23.40 1.71
CA LYS A 185 9.30 -23.23 0.39
C LYS A 185 8.71 -22.03 -0.35
N PHE A 186 9.57 -21.30 -1.06
CA PHE A 186 9.17 -20.17 -1.90
C PHE A 186 8.02 -20.53 -2.84
N GLU A 187 6.99 -19.68 -2.83
CA GLU A 187 5.91 -19.69 -3.80
C GLU A 187 5.58 -18.21 -4.12
N PRO A 188 5.78 -17.75 -5.37
CA PRO A 188 5.77 -16.32 -5.70
C PRO A 188 4.38 -15.66 -5.60
N VAL A 189 3.32 -16.39 -5.92
CA VAL A 189 1.95 -15.87 -5.85
C VAL A 189 1.50 -15.76 -4.39
N LYS A 190 1.85 -16.75 -3.57
CA LYS A 190 1.64 -16.76 -2.13
C LYS A 190 2.44 -15.64 -1.47
N ALA A 191 3.70 -15.42 -1.82
CA ALA A 191 4.53 -14.34 -1.24
C ALA A 191 3.87 -12.96 -1.42
N TYR A 192 3.31 -12.69 -2.61
CA TYR A 192 2.50 -11.49 -2.84
C TYR A 192 1.27 -11.45 -1.93
N LYS A 193 0.48 -12.53 -1.87
CA LYS A 193 -0.75 -12.56 -1.05
C LYS A 193 -0.44 -12.42 0.43
N ASP A 194 0.58 -13.09 0.94
CA ASP A 194 1.09 -12.98 2.32
C ASP A 194 1.46 -11.52 2.62
N SER A 195 2.21 -10.86 1.74
CA SER A 195 2.57 -9.44 1.91
C SER A 195 1.35 -8.52 2.01
N LYS A 196 0.26 -8.86 1.33
CA LYS A 196 -0.99 -8.09 1.39
C LYS A 196 -1.82 -8.38 2.63
N VAL A 197 -1.72 -9.58 3.22
CA VAL A 197 -2.26 -9.83 4.57
C VAL A 197 -1.49 -8.99 5.59
N CYS A 198 -0.17 -8.93 5.49
CA CYS A 198 0.65 -8.10 6.38
C CYS A 198 0.27 -6.61 6.33
N ASN A 199 -0.09 -6.09 5.15
CA ASN A 199 -0.59 -4.71 5.02
C ASN A 199 -1.88 -4.47 5.81
N VAL A 200 -2.83 -5.42 5.78
CA VAL A 200 -4.09 -5.30 6.54
C VAL A 200 -3.84 -5.40 8.05
N LEU A 201 -3.00 -6.35 8.48
CA LEU A 201 -2.59 -6.49 9.88
C LEU A 201 -1.86 -5.23 10.37
N THR A 202 -1.00 -4.64 9.54
CA THR A 202 -0.28 -3.39 9.86
C THR A 202 -1.25 -2.23 10.03
N MET A 203 -2.25 -2.08 9.16
CA MET A 203 -3.28 -1.04 9.32
C MET A 203 -4.06 -1.21 10.62
N ARG A 204 -4.44 -2.45 10.97
CA ARG A 204 -5.14 -2.74 12.23
C ARG A 204 -4.30 -2.38 13.44
N GLU A 205 -3.02 -2.73 13.44
CA GLU A 205 -2.10 -2.38 14.53
C GLU A 205 -1.84 -0.87 14.61
N LEU A 206 -1.70 -0.18 13.47
CA LEU A 206 -1.61 1.28 13.46
C LEU A 206 -2.83 1.93 14.12
N HIS A 207 -4.04 1.47 13.75
CA HIS A 207 -5.28 1.90 14.39
C HIS A 207 -5.27 1.62 15.90
N ARG A 208 -5.05 0.37 16.30
CA ARG A 208 -5.09 -0.06 17.72
C ARG A 208 -4.05 0.65 18.58
N ARG A 209 -2.85 0.91 18.04
CA ARG A 209 -1.73 1.51 18.78
C ARG A 209 -1.83 3.03 18.85
N TYR A 210 -2.35 3.69 17.82
CA TYR A 210 -2.16 5.13 17.67
C TYR A 210 -3.43 5.95 17.49
N HIS A 211 -4.55 5.40 16.98
CA HIS A 211 -5.74 6.20 16.63
C HIS A 211 -6.25 7.06 17.80
N GLU A 212 -6.52 6.44 18.96
CA GLU A 212 -7.04 7.15 20.14
C GLU A 212 -6.09 8.25 20.63
N SER A 213 -4.77 8.03 20.53
CA SER A 213 -3.77 8.95 21.04
C SER A 213 -3.40 10.08 20.08
N THR A 214 -3.62 9.91 18.77
CA THR A 214 -3.16 10.87 17.74
C THR A 214 -4.30 11.48 16.93
N GLY A 215 -5.49 10.91 16.95
CA GLY A 215 -6.60 11.28 16.06
C GLY A 215 -6.37 10.94 14.58
N ILE A 216 -5.24 10.31 14.22
CA ILE A 216 -4.94 9.92 12.84
C ILE A 216 -5.91 8.83 12.40
N THR A 217 -6.50 9.00 11.22
CA THR A 217 -7.33 7.97 10.60
C THR A 217 -6.45 6.94 9.89
N PHE A 218 -6.45 5.70 10.38
CA PHE A 218 -5.77 4.58 9.74
C PHE A 218 -6.80 3.73 9.00
N SER A 219 -6.65 3.57 7.69
CA SER A 219 -7.57 2.73 6.93
C SER A 219 -6.85 1.94 5.85
N SER A 220 -7.48 0.86 5.41
CA SER A 220 -7.08 0.14 4.21
C SER A 220 -8.15 0.26 3.15
N LEU A 221 -7.78 0.11 1.89
CA LEU A 221 -8.77 -0.01 0.83
C LEU A 221 -8.44 -1.05 -0.24
N TYR A 222 -9.49 -1.54 -0.88
CA TYR A 222 -9.42 -2.25 -2.15
C TYR A 222 -10.26 -1.49 -3.20
N PRO A 223 -9.63 -0.77 -4.14
CA PRO A 223 -10.33 0.09 -5.09
C PRO A 223 -11.04 -0.68 -6.22
N GLY A 224 -10.91 -2.01 -6.26
CA GLY A 224 -11.44 -2.89 -7.31
C GLY A 224 -10.34 -3.60 -8.09
N CYS A 225 -10.73 -4.49 -9.02
CA CYS A 225 -9.76 -5.25 -9.81
C CYS A 225 -9.32 -4.44 -11.02
N VAL A 226 -8.13 -3.84 -10.93
CA VAL A 226 -7.55 -3.03 -11.99
C VAL A 226 -6.63 -3.89 -12.86
N ALA A 227 -7.26 -4.73 -13.68
CA ALA A 227 -6.60 -5.79 -14.44
C ALA A 227 -5.64 -5.28 -15.55
N THR A 228 -5.74 -4.01 -15.94
CA THR A 228 -4.88 -3.37 -16.96
C THR A 228 -3.58 -2.81 -16.41
N THR A 229 -3.42 -2.78 -15.07
CA THR A 229 -2.26 -2.13 -14.48
C THR A 229 -0.96 -2.89 -14.76
N PRO A 230 0.19 -2.18 -14.74
CA PRO A 230 1.50 -2.81 -14.82
C PRO A 230 1.82 -3.78 -13.66
N LEU A 231 0.94 -3.97 -12.68
CA LEU A 231 1.11 -4.98 -11.63
C LEU A 231 1.18 -6.41 -12.22
N PHE A 232 0.42 -6.67 -13.29
CA PHE A 232 0.37 -7.98 -13.94
C PHE A 232 1.36 -8.13 -15.11
N ARG A 233 2.26 -7.16 -15.32
CA ARG A 233 3.22 -7.14 -16.45
C ARG A 233 4.16 -8.34 -16.52
N ASN A 234 4.39 -8.98 -15.36
CA ASN A 234 5.25 -10.16 -15.24
C ASN A 234 4.45 -11.48 -15.27
N HIS A 235 3.16 -11.44 -15.59
CA HIS A 235 2.34 -12.64 -15.77
C HIS A 235 2.42 -13.14 -17.22
N TYR A 236 1.96 -14.36 -17.50
CA TYR A 236 1.89 -14.88 -18.87
C TYR A 236 1.13 -13.93 -19.82
N PRO A 237 1.61 -13.69 -21.07
CA PRO A 237 0.96 -12.77 -22.01
C PRO A 237 -0.51 -13.11 -22.29
N LEU A 238 -0.84 -14.40 -22.36
CA LEU A 238 -2.23 -14.85 -22.54
C LEU A 238 -3.11 -14.47 -21.35
N PHE A 239 -2.59 -14.58 -20.12
CA PHE A 239 -3.30 -14.12 -18.92
C PHE A 239 -3.51 -12.61 -18.96
N GLN A 240 -2.50 -11.82 -19.35
CA GLN A 240 -2.62 -10.36 -19.45
C GLN A 240 -3.73 -9.93 -20.44
N LYS A 241 -3.94 -10.70 -21.52
CA LYS A 241 -5.00 -10.44 -22.50
C LYS A 241 -6.39 -10.90 -22.05
N LEU A 242 -6.48 -12.08 -21.43
CA LEU A 242 -7.77 -12.70 -21.09
C LEU A 242 -8.31 -12.26 -19.73
N PHE A 243 -7.45 -11.97 -18.76
CA PHE A 243 -7.86 -11.64 -17.39
C PHE A 243 -8.71 -10.36 -17.30
N PRO A 244 -8.41 -9.27 -18.04
CA PRO A 244 -9.29 -8.09 -18.07
C PRO A 244 -10.68 -8.39 -18.63
N LEU A 245 -10.77 -9.21 -19.69
CA LEU A 245 -12.03 -9.63 -20.29
C LEU A 245 -12.84 -10.49 -19.32
N PHE A 246 -12.18 -11.46 -18.68
CA PHE A 246 -12.79 -12.28 -17.64
C PHE A 246 -13.30 -11.43 -16.47
N GLN A 247 -12.50 -10.47 -16.00
CA GLN A 247 -12.91 -9.58 -14.91
C GLN A 247 -14.13 -8.74 -15.30
N ARG A 248 -14.14 -8.19 -16.52
CA ARG A 248 -15.21 -7.34 -17.04
C ARG A 248 -16.52 -8.10 -17.27
N TYR A 249 -16.47 -9.24 -17.96
CA TYR A 249 -17.67 -9.93 -18.44
C TYR A 249 -18.14 -11.06 -17.52
N ILE A 250 -17.24 -11.68 -16.75
CA ILE A 250 -17.60 -12.83 -15.90
C ILE A 250 -17.73 -12.41 -14.45
N THR A 251 -16.72 -11.74 -13.89
CA THR A 251 -16.75 -11.41 -12.46
C THR A 251 -17.48 -10.11 -12.16
N GLY A 252 -17.58 -9.19 -13.13
CA GLY A 252 -18.08 -7.82 -12.92
C GLY A 252 -17.16 -6.94 -12.07
N GLY A 253 -15.96 -7.42 -11.69
CA GLY A 253 -15.04 -6.77 -10.76
C GLY A 253 -14.04 -5.81 -11.40
N PHE A 254 -14.04 -5.69 -12.73
CA PHE A 254 -13.14 -4.79 -13.46
C PHE A 254 -13.41 -3.32 -13.11
N VAL A 255 -12.33 -2.57 -12.89
CA VAL A 255 -12.34 -1.12 -12.64
C VAL A 255 -11.24 -0.49 -13.48
N SER A 256 -11.53 0.68 -14.08
CA SER A 256 -10.50 1.45 -14.80
C SER A 256 -9.47 2.01 -13.82
N GLU A 257 -8.26 2.31 -14.31
CA GLU A 257 -7.24 2.93 -13.47
C GLU A 257 -7.70 4.28 -12.92
N GLU A 258 -8.40 5.07 -13.73
CA GLU A 258 -8.96 6.37 -13.37
C GLU A 258 -9.97 6.25 -12.22
N LEU A 259 -10.95 5.36 -12.32
CA LEU A 259 -11.94 5.16 -11.25
C LEU A 259 -11.29 4.61 -9.98
N ALA A 260 -10.29 3.73 -10.10
CA ALA A 260 -9.56 3.25 -8.95
C ALA A 260 -8.73 4.35 -8.28
N GLY A 261 -8.11 5.24 -9.07
CA GLY A 261 -7.42 6.44 -8.60
C GLY A 261 -8.36 7.42 -7.90
N GLN A 262 -9.54 7.66 -8.48
CA GLN A 262 -10.58 8.49 -7.86
C GLN A 262 -11.02 7.92 -6.51
N ARG A 263 -11.23 6.59 -6.40
CA ARG A 263 -11.57 5.95 -5.13
C ARG A 263 -10.49 6.12 -4.06
N VAL A 264 -9.21 6.10 -4.44
CA VAL A 264 -8.11 6.42 -3.53
C VAL A 264 -8.20 7.89 -3.10
N ALA A 265 -8.42 8.81 -4.04
CA ALA A 265 -8.59 10.24 -3.74
C ALA A 265 -9.76 10.50 -2.78
N ASP A 266 -10.89 9.81 -2.97
CA ASP A 266 -12.06 9.91 -2.08
C ASP A 266 -11.70 9.45 -0.66
N VAL A 267 -11.02 8.30 -0.49
CA VAL A 267 -10.57 7.84 0.85
C VAL A 267 -9.57 8.79 1.48
N VAL A 268 -8.76 9.49 0.69
CA VAL A 268 -7.79 10.48 1.16
C VAL A 268 -8.47 11.78 1.62
N ALA A 269 -9.50 12.25 0.92
CA ALA A 269 -9.99 13.62 1.07
C ALA A 269 -11.44 13.75 1.57
N ASP A 270 -12.32 12.80 1.25
CA ASP A 270 -13.75 12.92 1.56
C ASP A 270 -14.01 12.59 3.04
N PRO A 271 -14.74 13.46 3.79
CA PRO A 271 -15.15 13.22 5.17
C PRO A 271 -15.90 11.90 5.41
N ALA A 272 -16.57 11.34 4.39
CA ALA A 272 -17.27 10.06 4.48
C ALA A 272 -16.34 8.87 4.82
N TYR A 273 -15.03 9.02 4.63
CA TYR A 273 -14.03 7.97 4.85
C TYR A 273 -13.18 8.15 6.12
N ARG A 274 -13.63 8.98 7.07
CA ARG A 274 -12.95 9.25 8.36
C ARG A 274 -12.96 8.11 9.37
N GLN A 275 -13.64 7.01 9.09
CA GLN A 275 -13.65 5.87 10.00
C GLN A 275 -12.26 5.19 10.03
N SER A 276 -11.57 5.28 11.16
CA SER A 276 -10.32 4.53 11.38
C SER A 276 -10.59 3.04 11.62
N GLY A 277 -9.59 2.21 11.36
CA GLY A 277 -9.71 0.74 11.41
C GLY A 277 -10.52 0.15 10.25
N ALA A 278 -11.02 0.99 9.34
CA ALA A 278 -11.87 0.56 8.24
C ALA A 278 -11.06 -0.11 7.12
N TYR A 279 -11.64 -1.18 6.57
CA TYR A 279 -11.23 -1.76 5.29
C TYR A 279 -12.28 -1.40 4.23
N TRP A 280 -12.02 -0.33 3.48
CA TRP A 280 -12.91 0.18 2.45
C TRP A 280 -12.86 -0.70 1.20
N SER A 281 -14.02 -1.14 0.74
CA SER A 281 -14.11 -1.93 -0.49
C SER A 281 -15.25 -1.43 -1.36
N TRP A 282 -15.04 -1.57 -2.66
CA TRP A 282 -16.10 -1.49 -3.65
C TRP A 282 -16.38 -2.92 -4.11
N GLY A 283 -17.66 -3.32 -4.08
CA GLY A 283 -18.05 -4.72 -4.25
C GLY A 283 -17.65 -5.30 -5.62
N ASN A 284 -17.53 -6.64 -5.70
CA ASN A 284 -17.30 -7.37 -6.95
C ASN A 284 -18.48 -7.32 -7.92
N ARG A 285 -19.64 -6.86 -7.43
CA ARG A 285 -20.77 -6.46 -8.24
C ARG A 285 -20.95 -5.00 -7.88
N GLN A 286 -20.37 -4.09 -8.67
CA GLN A 286 -20.66 -2.67 -8.56
C GLN A 286 -22.18 -2.56 -8.33
N LYS A 287 -22.63 -2.30 -7.09
CA LYS A 287 -24.07 -2.07 -6.87
C LYS A 287 -24.41 -0.92 -7.81
N LYS A 288 -25.61 -0.92 -8.38
CA LYS A 288 -26.05 0.09 -9.36
C LYS A 288 -25.76 1.54 -8.91
N ASP A 289 -25.58 1.77 -7.61
CA ASP A 289 -25.32 3.07 -6.99
C ASP A 289 -23.85 3.35 -6.62
N GLY A 290 -22.90 2.44 -6.86
CA GLY A 290 -21.45 2.70 -6.79
C GLY A 290 -20.83 2.96 -5.40
N LYS A 291 -21.60 2.90 -4.30
CA LYS A 291 -21.12 3.25 -2.95
C LYS A 291 -20.14 2.24 -2.34
N SER A 292 -19.12 2.75 -1.66
CA SER A 292 -18.17 1.99 -0.83
C SER A 292 -18.83 1.42 0.42
N PHE A 293 -18.18 0.46 1.06
CA PHE A 293 -18.57 -0.06 2.38
C PHE A 293 -17.36 -0.56 3.17
N VAL A 294 -17.49 -0.55 4.50
CA VAL A 294 -16.53 -1.22 5.39
C VAL A 294 -16.76 -2.73 5.30
N ARG A 295 -15.71 -3.46 4.94
CA ARG A 295 -15.79 -4.89 4.69
C ARG A 295 -15.08 -5.67 5.79
N GLU A 296 -15.68 -6.78 6.19
CA GLU A 296 -15.05 -7.77 7.05
C GLU A 296 -13.84 -8.42 6.36
N VAL A 297 -12.72 -8.50 7.08
CA VAL A 297 -11.49 -9.12 6.57
C VAL A 297 -11.47 -10.64 6.84
N SER A 298 -10.45 -11.36 6.39
CA SER A 298 -10.35 -12.81 6.69
C SER A 298 -10.05 -13.04 8.17
N PRO A 299 -10.35 -14.23 8.72
CA PRO A 299 -9.99 -14.59 10.09
C PRO A 299 -8.51 -14.34 10.41
N GLU A 300 -7.62 -14.71 9.49
CA GLU A 300 -6.18 -14.45 9.66
C GLU A 300 -5.82 -12.96 9.62
N ALA A 301 -6.50 -12.16 8.79
CA ALA A 301 -6.26 -10.72 8.70
C ALA A 301 -6.97 -9.92 9.81
N SER A 302 -7.80 -10.57 10.63
CA SER A 302 -8.46 -10.02 11.82
C SER A 302 -7.88 -10.57 13.14
N ASP A 303 -6.82 -11.38 13.07
CA ASP A 303 -6.20 -12.00 14.25
C ASP A 303 -5.26 -11.00 14.93
N ASP A 304 -5.69 -10.49 16.09
CA ASP A 304 -4.99 -9.42 16.81
C ASP A 304 -3.66 -9.90 17.42
N GLU A 305 -3.56 -11.15 17.87
CA GLU A 305 -2.31 -11.70 18.39
C GLU A 305 -1.28 -11.88 17.27
N LYS A 306 -1.74 -12.35 16.10
CA LYS A 306 -0.90 -12.42 14.90
C LYS A 306 -0.48 -11.03 14.42
N ALA A 307 -1.39 -10.05 14.45
CA ALA A 307 -1.08 -8.67 14.07
C ALA A 307 0.01 -8.07 14.97
N LYS A 308 -0.13 -8.23 16.29
CA LYS A 308 0.85 -7.80 17.28
C LYS A 308 2.20 -8.48 17.08
N ARG A 309 2.23 -9.81 16.89
CA ARG A 309 3.47 -10.54 16.65
C ARG A 309 4.13 -10.15 15.33
N LEU A 310 3.36 -9.95 14.26
CA LEU A 310 3.86 -9.44 12.98
C LEU A 310 4.51 -8.07 13.17
N TRP A 311 3.88 -7.16 13.93
CA TRP A 311 4.41 -5.84 14.22
C TRP A 311 5.78 -5.92 14.89
N ASP A 312 5.87 -6.66 15.99
CA ASP A 312 7.09 -6.74 16.81
C ASP A 312 8.25 -7.39 16.03
N LEU A 313 7.96 -8.38 15.17
CA LEU A 313 8.96 -8.96 14.27
C LEU A 313 9.37 -7.97 13.17
N SER A 314 8.42 -7.25 12.59
CA SER A 314 8.69 -6.27 11.54
C SER A 314 9.56 -5.12 12.07
N GLU A 315 9.34 -4.64 13.30
CA GLU A 315 10.19 -3.63 13.95
C GLU A 315 11.65 -4.07 14.05
N LYS A 316 11.89 -5.34 14.41
CA LYS A 316 13.25 -5.91 14.46
C LYS A 316 13.88 -5.96 13.07
N LEU A 317 13.14 -6.47 12.08
CA LEU A 317 13.63 -6.64 10.71
C LEU A 317 13.96 -5.31 10.03
N VAL A 318 13.21 -4.24 10.32
CA VAL A 318 13.48 -2.92 9.73
C VAL A 318 14.38 -2.02 10.58
N GLY A 319 14.84 -2.51 11.74
CA GLY A 319 15.76 -1.80 12.62
C GLY A 319 15.14 -0.56 13.27
N ILE A 320 13.92 -0.68 13.81
CA ILE A 320 13.25 0.36 14.61
C ILE A 320 12.74 -0.14 15.97
N GLY A 321 12.87 -1.45 16.26
CA GLY A 321 12.54 -2.00 17.57
C GLY A 321 13.43 -1.43 18.66
N LYS A 322 12.88 -1.24 19.86
CA LYS A 322 13.65 -0.80 21.04
C LYS A 322 14.82 -1.77 21.25
N VAL A 323 16.04 -1.25 21.22
CA VAL A 323 17.22 -1.96 21.74
C VAL A 323 16.90 -2.26 23.20
N GLN A 324 16.80 -3.53 23.58
CA GLN A 324 16.81 -3.88 24.99
C GLN A 324 18.16 -3.40 25.54
N PRO A 325 18.20 -2.53 26.56
CA PRO A 325 19.46 -2.26 27.24
C PRO A 325 19.98 -3.60 27.76
N VAL A 326 21.24 -3.91 27.43
CA VAL A 326 22.00 -5.00 28.03
C VAL A 326 22.20 -4.69 29.52
#